data_AF-A0A925RET2-F1
#
_entry.id   AF-A0A925RET2-F1
#
_cell.length_a   1.000
_cell.length_b   1.000
_cell.length_c   1.000
_cell.angle_alpha   90.00
_cell.angle_beta   90.00
_cell.angle_gamma   90.00
#
_symmetry.space_group_name_H-M   'P 1'
#
loop_
_entity.id
_entity.type
_entity.pdbx_description
1 polymer ?
#
loop_
_entity_poly.entity_id
_entity_poly.type
_entity_poly.pdbx_seq_one_letter_code
_entity_poly.pdbx_strand_id
1 'polypeptide(L)'
;MPIMRFTPNTSPTIGVEIELQLIDSKELALTNAIDQVLTALPEHLRDSVKPELMQCYVEINTRICRNVREVGEDLREKLIQLESIIHPMGVRLLWSGTHPFSSWRHQKITNHERYARLVTLMEDVVRRMVTFGLHVHIGVDSGDKAVMICDR
;
A
#
# COMPACT_ATOMS: atom_id res chain seq x y z
N MET A 1 -0.15 4.48 -28.80
CA MET A 1 0.39 3.99 -27.52
C MET A 1 1.69 3.26 -27.78
N PRO A 2 2.75 3.46 -26.99
CA PRO A 2 3.98 2.69 -27.14
C PRO A 2 3.71 1.20 -26.90
N ILE A 3 4.39 0.32 -27.66
CA ILE A 3 4.32 -1.13 -27.45
C ILE A 3 5.03 -1.44 -26.13
N MET A 4 4.29 -1.85 -25.10
CA MET A 4 4.86 -2.38 -23.87
C MET A 4 5.46 -3.76 -24.16
N ARG A 5 6.76 -3.92 -23.88
CA ARG A 5 7.43 -5.24 -23.91
C ARG A 5 7.39 -5.86 -22.53
N PHE A 6 7.09 -7.16 -22.46
CA PHE A 6 7.12 -7.90 -21.21
C PHE A 6 8.55 -8.00 -20.66
N THR A 7 8.76 -7.66 -19.39
CA THR A 7 10.06 -7.79 -18.72
C THR A 7 10.15 -9.18 -18.07
N PRO A 8 10.99 -10.08 -18.60
CA PRO A 8 11.07 -11.45 -18.10
C PRO A 8 11.88 -11.54 -16.80
N ASN A 9 11.44 -12.41 -15.89
CA ASN A 9 12.26 -12.88 -14.76
C ASN A 9 12.76 -14.30 -15.05
N THR A 10 14.07 -14.51 -15.05
CA THR A 10 14.69 -15.81 -15.34
C THR A 10 14.42 -16.87 -14.27
N SER A 11 13.98 -16.46 -13.08
CA SER A 11 13.51 -17.31 -12.00
C SER A 11 12.29 -16.66 -11.33
N PRO A 12 11.35 -17.43 -10.75
CA PRO A 12 10.23 -16.86 -10.00
C PRO A 12 10.71 -15.96 -8.87
N THR A 13 10.13 -14.78 -8.77
CA THR A 13 10.37 -13.80 -7.72
C THR A 13 9.05 -13.35 -7.10
N ILE A 14 9.13 -12.75 -5.91
CA ILE A 14 7.98 -12.29 -5.14
C ILE A 14 8.19 -10.81 -4.79
N GLY A 15 7.21 -9.98 -5.11
CA GLY A 15 7.04 -8.64 -4.54
C GLY A 15 5.74 -8.59 -3.75
N VAL A 16 5.71 -7.92 -2.61
CA VAL A 16 4.50 -7.76 -1.80
C VAL A 16 4.24 -6.29 -1.55
N GLU A 17 2.99 -5.89 -1.67
CA GLU A 17 2.47 -4.59 -1.27
C GLU A 17 1.43 -4.83 -0.19
N ILE A 18 1.58 -4.16 0.96
CA ILE A 18 0.62 -4.24 2.06
C ILE A 18 0.10 -2.85 2.40
N GLU A 19 -1.21 -2.69 2.34
CA GLU A 19 -1.90 -1.47 2.74
C GLU A 19 -2.28 -1.58 4.22
N LEU A 20 -1.86 -0.59 5.01
CA LEU A 20 -2.03 -0.57 6.46
C LEU A 20 -2.80 0.66 6.89
N GLN A 21 -3.73 0.46 7.81
CA GLN A 21 -4.54 1.51 8.38
C GLN A 21 -3.70 2.38 9.30
N LEU A 22 -3.78 3.70 9.11
CA LEU A 22 -3.30 4.68 10.07
C LEU A 22 -4.43 4.92 11.07
N ILE A 23 -4.21 4.53 12.33
CA ILE A 23 -5.19 4.70 13.41
C ILE A 23 -4.68 5.62 14.51
N ASP A 24 -5.59 6.35 15.14
CA ASP A 24 -5.30 7.10 16.36
C ASP A 24 -4.96 6.13 17.52
N SER A 25 -3.87 6.43 18.23
CA SER A 25 -3.35 5.57 19.30
C SER A 25 -4.25 5.43 20.54
N LYS A 26 -5.23 6.33 20.73
CA LYS A 26 -6.16 6.33 21.86
C LYS A 26 -7.53 5.82 21.44
N GLU A 27 -8.09 6.42 20.40
CA GLU A 27 -9.45 6.12 19.92
C GLU A 27 -9.50 4.85 19.06
N LEU A 28 -8.35 4.40 18.53
CA LEU A 28 -8.22 3.28 17.59
C LEU A 28 -9.07 3.46 16.33
N ALA A 29 -9.50 4.69 16.03
CA ALA A 29 -10.22 5.07 14.82
C ALA A 29 -9.24 5.44 13.70
N LEU A 30 -9.69 5.36 12.44
CA LEU A 30 -8.90 5.83 11.29
C LEU A 30 -8.55 7.32 11.45
N THR A 31 -7.30 7.66 11.15
CA THR A 31 -6.81 9.05 11.15
C THR A 31 -6.20 9.41 9.81
N ASN A 32 -6.49 10.61 9.31
CA ASN A 32 -6.02 11.12 8.02
C ASN A 32 -4.60 11.69 8.17
N ALA A 33 -3.59 10.82 8.32
CA ALA A 33 -2.24 11.19 8.73
C ALA A 33 -1.16 11.00 7.66
N ILE A 34 -1.49 10.47 6.46
CA ILE A 34 -0.47 10.08 5.49
C ILE A 34 0.51 11.21 5.12
N ASP A 35 0.04 12.45 4.96
CA ASP A 35 0.90 13.58 4.58
C ASP A 35 1.94 13.88 5.68
N GLN A 36 1.54 13.76 6.95
CA GLN A 36 2.45 13.91 8.09
C GLN A 36 3.47 12.77 8.15
N VAL A 37 3.02 11.54 7.89
CA VAL A 37 3.88 10.35 7.83
C VAL A 37 4.94 10.54 6.74
N LEU A 38 4.53 10.87 5.51
CA LEU A 38 5.44 11.06 4.37
C LEU A 38 6.45 12.19 4.61
N THR A 39 6.04 13.28 5.27
CA THR A 39 6.93 14.39 5.61
C THR A 39 8.06 13.95 6.55
N ALA A 40 7.77 13.04 7.48
CA ALA A 40 8.74 12.54 8.44
C ALA A 40 9.57 11.34 7.92
N LEU A 41 9.25 10.80 6.74
CA LEU A 41 9.95 9.62 6.22
C LEU A 41 11.41 9.95 5.86
N PRO A 42 12.37 9.13 6.31
CA PRO A 42 13.75 9.21 5.85
C PRO A 42 13.84 8.81 4.38
N GLU A 43 14.85 9.33 3.69
CA GLU A 43 14.99 9.19 2.23
C GLU A 43 14.97 7.72 1.76
N HIS A 44 15.62 6.81 2.50
CA HIS A 44 15.71 5.40 2.12
C HIS A 44 14.38 4.64 2.19
N LEU A 45 13.35 5.17 2.85
CA LEU A 45 12.01 4.56 2.90
C LEU A 45 11.04 5.13 1.87
N ARG A 46 11.34 6.29 1.26
CA ARG A 46 10.40 7.00 0.37
C ARG A 46 10.04 6.24 -0.90
N ASP A 47 10.89 5.31 -1.32
CA ASP A 47 10.60 4.43 -2.45
C ASP A 47 9.71 3.25 -2.09
N SER A 48 9.70 2.83 -0.82
CA SER A 48 8.97 1.66 -0.34
C SER A 48 7.73 1.96 0.48
N VAL A 49 7.52 3.22 0.87
CA VAL A 49 6.37 3.66 1.66
C VAL A 49 5.64 4.72 0.86
N LYS A 50 4.41 4.41 0.43
CA LYS A 50 3.64 5.25 -0.49
C LYS A 50 2.30 5.66 0.11
N PRO A 51 1.78 6.84 -0.27
CA PRO A 51 0.39 7.15 -0.03
C PRO A 51 -0.48 6.38 -1.03
N GLU A 52 -1.71 6.16 -0.62
CA GLU A 52 -2.74 5.65 -1.51
C GLU A 52 -3.96 6.59 -1.52
N LEU A 53 -5.07 6.19 -2.14
CA LEU A 53 -6.24 7.01 -2.40
C LEU A 53 -6.75 7.79 -1.18
N MET A 54 -6.84 7.15 0.00
CA MET A 54 -7.27 7.82 1.23
C MET A 54 -6.09 8.15 2.13
N GLN A 55 -6.22 9.25 2.87
CA GLN A 55 -5.21 9.71 3.81
C GLN A 55 -5.07 8.84 5.06
N CYS A 56 -5.97 7.87 5.25
CA CYS A 56 -6.02 6.99 6.40
C CYS A 56 -5.29 5.66 6.23
N TYR A 57 -4.51 5.49 5.17
CA TYR A 57 -3.62 4.35 5.04
C TYR A 57 -2.31 4.68 4.36
N VAL A 58 -1.38 3.75 4.56
CA VAL A 58 -0.04 3.75 4.01
C VAL A 58 0.19 2.41 3.33
N GLU A 59 0.80 2.42 2.15
CA GLU A 59 1.25 1.22 1.46
C GLU A 59 2.73 0.99 1.74
N ILE A 60 3.11 -0.26 2.02
CA ILE A 60 4.52 -0.69 2.11
C ILE A 60 4.80 -1.73 1.04
N ASN A 61 5.77 -1.45 0.18
CA ASN A 61 6.18 -2.32 -0.93
C ASN A 61 7.51 -2.99 -0.56
N THR A 62 7.62 -4.30 -0.78
CA THR A 62 8.88 -5.00 -0.62
C THR A 62 9.83 -4.71 -1.76
N ARG A 63 11.11 -5.03 -1.55
CA ARG A 63 11.99 -5.29 -2.70
C ARG A 63 11.53 -6.53 -3.46
N ILE A 64 12.16 -6.79 -4.61
CA ILE A 64 12.05 -8.08 -5.30
C ILE A 64 12.75 -9.14 -4.45
N CYS A 65 12.00 -10.13 -4.00
CA CYS A 65 12.45 -11.20 -3.12
C CYS A 65 12.48 -12.54 -3.84
N ARG A 66 13.33 -13.46 -3.40
CA ARG A 66 13.42 -14.82 -3.99
C ARG A 66 12.46 -15.82 -3.36
N ASN A 67 11.98 -15.54 -2.15
CA ASN A 67 11.14 -16.44 -1.37
C ASN A 67 10.39 -15.66 -0.27
N VAL A 68 9.46 -16.33 0.39
CA VAL A 68 8.60 -15.75 1.44
C VAL A 68 9.38 -15.32 2.68
N ARG A 69 10.51 -15.97 2.98
CA ARG A 69 11.37 -15.55 4.11
C ARG A 69 11.93 -14.16 3.87
N GLU A 70 12.48 -13.91 2.69
CA GLU A 70 13.01 -12.59 2.32
C GLU A 70 11.91 -11.51 2.35
N VAL A 71 10.69 -11.84 1.92
CA VAL A 71 9.52 -10.93 2.03
C VAL A 71 9.24 -10.58 3.50
N GLY A 72 9.19 -11.59 4.37
CA GLY A 72 8.91 -11.37 5.80
C GLY A 72 10.00 -10.56 6.49
N GLU A 73 11.27 -10.80 6.16
CA GLU A 73 12.41 -10.03 6.68
C GLU A 73 12.34 -8.56 6.25
N ASP A 74 12.11 -8.30 4.97
CA ASP A 74 12.02 -6.95 4.39
C ASP A 74 10.82 -6.16 4.94
N LEU A 75 9.63 -6.76 5.00
CA LEU A 75 8.45 -6.12 5.59
C LEU A 75 8.65 -5.82 7.07
N ARG A 76 9.19 -6.76 7.85
CA ARG A 76 9.41 -6.57 9.29
C ARG A 76 10.34 -5.39 9.56
N GLU A 77 11.41 -5.26 8.78
CA GLU A 77 12.35 -4.16 8.91
C GLU A 77 11.68 -2.81 8.65
N LYS A 78 10.92 -2.70 7.55
CA LYS A 78 10.19 -1.47 7.19
C LYS A 78 9.11 -1.11 8.20
N LEU A 79 8.36 -2.11 8.69
CA LEU A 79 7.32 -1.93 9.70
C LEU A 79 7.89 -1.39 11.01
N ILE A 80 9.01 -1.93 11.51
CA ILE A 80 9.65 -1.46 12.73
C ILE A 80 10.09 0.00 12.57
N GLN A 81 10.69 0.35 11.44
CA GLN A 81 11.11 1.72 11.18
C GLN A 81 9.91 2.66 11.08
N LEU A 82 8.87 2.28 10.35
CA LEU A 82 7.67 3.10 10.18
C LEU A 82 6.94 3.31 11.52
N GLU A 83 6.74 2.27 12.32
CA GLU A 83 6.17 2.38 13.67
C GLU A 83 6.97 3.37 14.53
N SER A 84 8.31 3.32 14.47
CA SER A 84 9.15 4.25 15.24
C SER A 84 8.96 5.73 14.83
N ILE A 85 8.63 5.99 13.56
CA ILE A 85 8.40 7.32 13.01
C ILE A 85 7.01 7.84 13.40
N ILE A 86 5.98 6.99 13.32
CA ILE A 86 4.58 7.43 13.50
C ILE A 86 4.13 7.41 14.96
N HIS A 87 4.76 6.61 15.82
CA HIS A 87 4.39 6.49 17.23
C HIS A 87 4.42 7.83 17.99
N PRO A 88 5.45 8.70 17.84
CA PRO A 88 5.46 10.04 18.43
C PRO A 88 4.34 10.96 17.95
N MET A 89 3.72 10.68 16.80
CA MET A 89 2.59 11.44 16.24
C MET A 89 1.25 11.01 16.85
N GLY A 90 1.23 10.00 17.73
CA GLY A 90 0.01 9.41 18.25
C GLY A 90 -0.71 8.51 17.23
N VAL A 91 -0.01 8.03 16.21
CA VAL A 91 -0.53 7.16 15.15
C VAL A 91 0.02 5.74 15.32
N ARG A 92 -0.77 4.73 14.95
CA ARG A 92 -0.38 3.30 14.95
C ARG A 92 -0.78 2.64 13.64
N LEU A 93 -0.18 1.48 13.34
CA LEU A 93 -0.58 0.65 12.21
C LEU A 93 -1.58 -0.42 12.64
N LEU A 94 -2.56 -0.69 11.78
CA LEU A 94 -3.47 -1.83 11.88
C LEU A 94 -3.63 -2.48 10.50
N TRP A 95 -3.67 -3.81 10.47
CA TRP A 95 -3.98 -4.55 9.25
C TRP A 95 -5.31 -5.29 9.39
N SER A 96 -6.28 -4.92 8.55
CA SER A 96 -7.50 -5.67 8.27
C SER A 96 -8.09 -5.17 6.95
N GLY A 97 -8.86 -6.01 6.25
CA GLY A 97 -9.41 -5.63 4.93
C GLY A 97 -10.31 -4.40 4.96
N THR A 98 -10.98 -4.14 6.08
CA THR A 98 -11.73 -2.91 6.38
C THR A 98 -11.58 -2.57 7.85
N HIS A 99 -11.72 -1.29 8.20
CA HIS A 99 -11.72 -0.87 9.59
C HIS A 99 -13.06 -1.26 10.28
N PRO A 100 -13.05 -1.75 11.54
CA PRO A 100 -14.26 -2.29 12.19
C PRO A 100 -15.40 -1.27 12.42
N PHE A 101 -15.11 -0.01 12.76
CA PHE A 101 -16.16 0.99 13.08
C PHE A 101 -16.01 2.37 12.43
N SER A 102 -14.84 2.71 11.86
CA SER A 102 -14.60 4.03 11.25
C SER A 102 -15.44 4.22 10.00
N SER A 103 -16.09 5.38 9.89
CA SER A 103 -16.90 5.70 8.71
C SER A 103 -16.04 6.21 7.56
N TRP A 104 -16.32 5.73 6.34
CA TRP A 104 -15.74 6.26 5.10
C TRP A 104 -16.00 7.76 4.92
N ARG A 105 -17.11 8.28 5.48
CA ARG A 105 -17.50 9.70 5.37
C ARG A 105 -16.52 10.65 6.04
N HIS A 106 -15.71 10.17 6.98
CA HIS A 106 -14.71 10.97 7.68
C HIS A 106 -13.32 10.88 7.03
N GLN A 107 -13.16 10.04 5.99
CA GLN A 107 -11.88 9.84 5.33
C GLN A 107 -11.68 10.89 4.23
N LYS A 108 -10.44 11.34 4.08
CA LYS A 108 -10.03 12.33 3.10
C LYS A 108 -9.28 11.66 1.97
N ILE A 109 -9.44 12.18 0.76
CA ILE A 109 -8.67 11.77 -0.40
C ILE A 109 -7.27 12.38 -0.30
N THR A 110 -6.25 11.59 -0.60
CA THR A 110 -4.87 12.06 -0.72
C THR A 110 -4.75 13.05 -1.88
N ASN A 111 -4.06 14.17 -1.66
CA ASN A 111 -3.93 15.21 -2.67
C ASN A 111 -2.96 14.80 -3.79
N HIS A 112 -3.47 14.09 -4.79
CA HIS A 112 -2.71 13.67 -5.97
C HIS A 112 -3.60 13.71 -7.22
N GLU A 113 -3.06 14.21 -8.33
CA GLU A 113 -3.85 14.44 -9.57
C GLU A 113 -4.52 13.16 -10.07
N ARG A 114 -3.81 12.02 -10.01
CA ARG A 114 -4.36 10.68 -10.34
C ARG A 114 -5.61 10.35 -9.51
N TYR A 115 -5.58 10.61 -8.21
CA TYR A 115 -6.67 10.31 -7.30
C TYR A 115 -7.85 11.26 -7.51
N ALA A 116 -7.60 12.54 -7.75
CA ALA A 116 -8.64 13.50 -8.11
C ALA A 116 -9.41 13.06 -9.36
N ARG A 117 -8.72 12.60 -10.41
CA ARG A 117 -9.37 12.07 -11.62
C ARG A 117 -10.24 10.85 -11.34
N LEU A 118 -9.78 9.93 -10.48
CA LEU A 118 -10.54 8.73 -10.11
C LEU A 118 -11.82 9.08 -9.35
N VAL A 119 -11.73 10.04 -8.42
CA VAL A 119 -12.88 10.55 -7.67
C VAL A 119 -13.89 11.23 -8.57
N THR A 120 -13.45 12.06 -9.52
CA THR A 120 -14.36 12.68 -10.51
C THR A 120 -15.06 11.63 -11.38
N LEU A 121 -14.40 10.52 -11.70
CA LEU A 121 -14.97 9.48 -12.57
C LEU A 121 -15.98 8.58 -11.83
N MET A 122 -15.68 8.22 -10.58
CA MET A 122 -16.39 7.17 -9.84
C MET A 122 -17.27 7.70 -8.70
N GLU A 123 -17.07 8.96 -8.30
CA GLU A 123 -17.78 9.65 -7.22
C GLU A 123 -17.93 8.79 -5.95
N ASP A 124 -19.16 8.53 -5.51
CA ASP A 124 -19.45 7.83 -4.27
C ASP A 124 -18.93 6.38 -4.24
N VAL A 125 -18.71 5.74 -5.39
CA VAL A 125 -18.18 4.38 -5.44
C VAL A 125 -16.78 4.35 -4.84
N VAL A 126 -15.90 5.25 -5.28
CA VAL A 126 -14.52 5.27 -4.81
C VAL A 126 -14.40 5.84 -3.39
N ARG A 127 -15.31 6.76 -3.02
CA ARG A 127 -15.35 7.32 -1.64
C ARG A 127 -15.67 6.26 -0.59
N ARG A 128 -16.39 5.21 -0.97
CA ARG A 128 -16.75 4.08 -0.08
C ARG A 128 -15.71 2.97 -0.06
N MET A 129 -14.73 2.98 -0.97
CA MET A 129 -13.62 2.03 -1.01
C MET A 129 -12.56 2.39 0.04
N VAL A 130 -12.91 2.28 1.32
CA VAL A 130 -11.96 2.31 2.43
C VAL A 130 -11.63 0.87 2.79
N THR A 131 -10.77 0.29 1.95
CA THR A 131 -10.33 -1.11 2.02
C THR A 131 -8.81 -1.15 2.03
N PHE A 132 -8.24 -2.20 2.61
CA PHE A 132 -6.80 -2.35 2.77
C PHE A 132 -6.37 -3.72 2.26
N GLY A 133 -5.61 -3.73 1.18
CA GLY A 133 -5.18 -4.88 0.42
C GLY A 133 -3.85 -5.49 0.88
N LEU A 134 -3.66 -6.72 0.42
CA LEU A 134 -2.37 -7.40 0.33
C LEU A 134 -2.21 -7.84 -1.12
N HIS A 135 -1.26 -7.26 -1.83
CA HIS A 135 -0.96 -7.61 -3.22
C HIS A 135 0.32 -8.44 -3.27
N VAL A 136 0.28 -9.55 -4.02
CA VAL A 136 1.43 -10.42 -4.23
C VAL A 136 1.74 -10.48 -5.71
N HIS A 137 2.91 -9.96 -6.08
CA HIS A 137 3.42 -9.92 -7.44
C HIS A 137 4.36 -11.10 -7.64
N ILE A 138 4.07 -11.94 -8.63
CA ILE A 138 4.90 -13.09 -8.98
C ILE A 138 5.61 -12.84 -10.31
N GLY A 139 6.95 -12.79 -10.27
CA GLY A 139 7.77 -12.69 -11.47
C GLY A 139 7.77 -14.00 -12.26
N VAL A 140 7.59 -13.91 -13.59
CA VAL A 140 7.65 -15.05 -14.51
C VAL A 140 8.48 -14.74 -15.75
N ASP A 141 8.85 -15.79 -16.49
CA ASP A 141 9.77 -15.74 -17.62
C ASP A 141 9.17 -15.19 -18.93
N SER A 142 7.84 -15.12 -19.05
CA SER A 142 7.17 -14.74 -20.29
C SER A 142 5.77 -14.19 -20.05
N GLY A 143 5.29 -13.35 -20.97
CA GLY A 143 3.93 -12.80 -20.94
C GLY A 143 2.86 -13.88 -21.11
N ASP A 144 3.08 -14.85 -21.99
CA ASP A 144 2.16 -15.96 -22.21
C ASP A 144 1.96 -16.77 -20.92
N LYS A 145 3.04 -17.01 -20.16
CA LYS A 145 2.95 -17.66 -18.85
C LYS A 145 2.20 -16.83 -17.83
N ALA A 146 2.34 -15.50 -17.84
CA ALA A 146 1.60 -14.62 -16.94
C ALA A 146 0.08 -14.73 -17.19
N VAL A 147 -0.34 -14.70 -18.46
CA VAL A 147 -1.76 -14.88 -18.85
C VAL A 147 -2.27 -16.26 -18.43
N MET A 148 -1.51 -17.31 -18.76
CA MET A 148 -1.86 -18.70 -18.43
C MET A 148 -2.02 -18.99 -16.93
N ILE A 149 -1.45 -18.19 -16.04
CA ILE A 149 -1.61 -18.33 -14.59
C ILE A 149 -2.90 -17.68 -14.10
N CYS A 150 -3.33 -16.58 -14.73
CA CYS A 150 -4.56 -15.87 -14.36
C CYS A 150 -5.83 -16.55 -14.90
N ASP A 151 -5.72 -17.32 -15.98
CA ASP A 151 -6.86 -17.96 -16.66
C ASP A 151 -7.20 -19.37 -16.12
N ARG A 152 -6.74 -19.72 -14.91
CA ARG A 152 -6.95 -21.05 -14.31
C ARG A 152 -8.07 -21.12 -13.29
#